data_AF-A0A951RGR5-F1
#
_entry.id   AF-A0A951RGR5-F1
#
_cell.length_a   1.000
_cell.length_b   1.000
_cell.length_c   1.000
_cell.angle_alpha   90.00
_cell.angle_beta   90.00
_cell.angle_gamma   90.00
#
_symmetry.space_group_name_H-M   'P 1'
#
loop_
_entity.id
_entity.type
_entity.pdbx_description
1 polymer ?
#
loop_
_entity_poly.entity_id
_entity_poly.type
_entity_poly.pdbx_seq_one_letter_code
_entity_poly.pdbx_strand_id
1 'polypeptide(L)'
;MLRLPFILSLLLLLGSCGFFRSPGKERCQRLLPRDQITDILTDMYLLEGFLSERQNYHPQTRDSVDYYYAAIFDSHGISHADFRQALDCYLLHPDEMLAIHDEILNRLTIQMTEADAELEQFLQRQQQMQQADSLLTDSLEMDFMRR
;
A
#
# COMPACT_ATOMS: atom_id res chain seq x y z
N MET A 1 45.12 35.94 -18.75
CA MET A 1 46.02 34.87 -18.25
C MET A 1 45.31 34.10 -17.15
N LEU A 2 44.48 33.13 -17.53
CA LEU A 2 43.76 32.28 -16.57
C LEU A 2 44.81 31.39 -15.90
N ARG A 3 45.04 31.58 -14.60
CA ARG A 3 46.11 30.90 -13.88
C ARG A 3 45.82 29.40 -13.82
N LEU A 4 46.78 28.60 -14.30
CA LEU A 4 46.81 27.13 -14.24
C LEU A 4 46.24 26.51 -12.94
N PRO A 5 46.49 27.03 -11.72
CA PRO A 5 45.88 26.50 -10.49
C PRO A 5 44.35 26.63 -10.42
N PHE A 6 43.76 27.64 -11.08
CA PHE A 6 42.32 27.84 -11.10
C PHE A 6 41.60 26.80 -11.97
N ILE A 7 42.24 26.40 -13.07
CA ILE A 7 41.75 25.32 -13.96
C ILE A 7 41.88 23.97 -13.25
N LEU A 8 42.97 23.73 -12.52
CA LEU A 8 43.19 22.49 -11.75
C LEU A 8 42.17 22.33 -10.60
N SER A 9 41.85 23.42 -9.90
CA SER A 9 40.82 23.44 -8.85
C SER A 9 39.41 23.17 -9.42
N LEU A 10 39.10 23.76 -10.58
CA LEU A 10 37.83 23.53 -11.28
C LEU A 10 37.71 22.08 -11.81
N LEU A 11 38.82 21.47 -12.24
CA LEU A 11 38.86 20.08 -12.70
C LEU A 11 38.65 19.08 -11.54
N LEU A 12 39.16 19.38 -10.34
CA LEU A 12 38.94 18.55 -9.14
C LEU A 12 37.47 18.55 -8.70
N LEU A 13 36.76 19.67 -8.84
CA LEU A 13 35.33 19.77 -8.51
C LEU A 13 34.46 18.95 -9.46
N LEU A 14 34.84 18.82 -10.73
CA LEU A 14 34.09 18.05 -11.73
C LEU A 14 34.31 16.53 -11.62
N GLY A 15 35.39 16.08 -10.96
CA GLY A 15 35.68 14.66 -10.74
C GLY A 15 34.89 13.99 -9.61
N SER A 16 34.18 14.77 -8.77
CA SER A 16 33.44 14.23 -7.61
C SER A 16 32.11 13.57 -7.97
N CYS A 17 31.61 13.74 -9.21
CA CYS A 17 30.30 13.22 -9.62
C CYS A 17 30.27 11.71 -9.94
N GLY A 18 31.40 11.00 -9.83
CA GLY A 18 31.49 9.57 -10.11
C GLY A 18 31.28 8.63 -8.91
N PHE A 19 31.08 9.16 -7.70
CA PHE A 19 31.07 8.36 -6.48
C PHE A 19 29.77 7.57 -6.24
N PHE A 20 28.64 8.07 -6.75
CA PHE A 20 27.34 7.43 -6.55
C PHE A 20 26.99 6.52 -7.73
N ARG A 21 27.54 5.29 -7.72
CA ARG A 21 27.04 4.23 -8.60
C ARG A 21 25.85 3.55 -7.93
N SER A 22 24.66 3.72 -8.48
CA SER A 22 23.50 2.93 -8.07
C SER A 22 23.79 1.44 -8.23
N PRO A 23 23.29 0.58 -7.34
CA PRO A 23 23.29 -0.87 -7.56
C PRO A 23 22.62 -1.19 -8.91
N GLY A 24 22.94 -2.31 -9.56
CA GLY A 24 22.21 -2.72 -10.76
C GLY A 24 20.77 -3.11 -10.41
N LYS A 25 19.80 -2.85 -11.28
CA LYS A 25 18.38 -3.20 -11.09
C LYS A 25 18.17 -4.68 -10.72
N GLU A 26 18.94 -5.59 -11.33
CA GLU A 26 18.90 -7.04 -11.02
C GLU A 26 19.32 -7.37 -9.58
N ARG A 27 20.07 -6.48 -8.91
CA ARG A 27 20.39 -6.64 -7.50
C ARG A 27 19.17 -6.40 -6.64
N CYS A 28 18.36 -5.38 -6.93
CA CYS A 28 17.16 -5.10 -6.14
C CYS A 28 16.16 -6.26 -6.25
N GLN A 29 15.91 -6.77 -7.45
CA GLN A 29 15.02 -7.92 -7.67
C GLN A 29 15.46 -9.20 -6.94
N ARG A 30 16.76 -9.36 -6.69
CA ARG A 30 17.30 -10.49 -5.90
C ARG A 30 17.15 -10.30 -4.39
N LEU A 31 17.11 -9.05 -3.92
CA LEU A 31 16.87 -8.76 -2.49
C LEU A 31 15.41 -9.00 -2.16
N LEU A 32 14.52 -8.41 -2.96
CA LEU A 32 13.08 -8.57 -2.84
C LEU A 32 12.48 -8.38 -4.24
N PRO A 33 11.74 -9.36 -4.78
CA PRO A 33 11.08 -9.21 -6.07
C PRO A 33 10.17 -7.99 -6.10
N ARG A 34 10.06 -7.35 -7.26
CA ARG A 34 9.25 -6.14 -7.43
C ARG A 34 7.81 -6.35 -6.95
N ASP A 35 7.21 -7.47 -7.35
CA ASP A 35 5.80 -7.73 -7.01
C ASP A 35 5.62 -7.95 -5.50
N GLN A 36 6.59 -8.57 -4.81
CA GLN A 36 6.55 -8.77 -3.37
C GLN A 36 6.75 -7.46 -2.60
N ILE A 37 7.70 -6.59 -3.00
CA ILE A 37 7.84 -5.27 -2.36
C ILE A 37 6.61 -4.40 -2.63
N THR A 38 5.97 -4.53 -3.79
CA THR A 38 4.69 -3.89 -4.08
C THR A 38 3.60 -4.39 -3.14
N ASP A 39 3.46 -5.72 -2.92
CA ASP A 39 2.49 -6.28 -1.97
C ASP A 39 2.69 -5.71 -0.56
N ILE A 40 3.93 -5.72 -0.06
CA ILE A 40 4.27 -5.21 1.28
C ILE A 40 3.93 -3.72 1.41
N LEU A 41 4.30 -2.91 0.41
CA LEU A 41 4.02 -1.48 0.44
C LEU A 41 2.52 -1.20 0.33
N THR A 42 1.75 -1.98 -0.44
CA THR A 42 0.29 -1.90 -0.47
C THR A 42 -0.30 -2.10 0.93
N ASP A 43 0.10 -3.16 1.63
CA ASP A 43 -0.38 -3.45 2.99
C ASP A 43 0.04 -2.37 3.99
N MET A 44 1.27 -1.85 3.87
CA MET A 44 1.73 -0.74 4.70
C MET A 44 0.90 0.54 4.47
N TYR A 45 0.54 0.86 3.22
CA TYR A 45 -0.31 2.03 2.94
C TYR A 45 -1.72 1.86 3.49
N LEU A 46 -2.31 0.66 3.41
CA LEU A 46 -3.61 0.36 4.03
C LEU A 46 -3.55 0.52 5.56
N LEU A 47 -2.50 -0.02 6.18
CA LEU A 47 -2.26 0.13 7.61
C LEU A 47 -2.14 1.61 8.00
N GLU A 48 -1.35 2.39 7.26
CA GLU A 48 -1.19 3.83 7.51
C GLU A 48 -2.51 4.59 7.35
N GLY A 49 -3.32 4.26 6.34
CA GLY A 49 -4.67 4.80 6.19
C GLY A 49 -5.55 4.51 7.41
N PHE A 50 -5.57 3.25 7.86
CA PHE A 50 -6.31 2.83 9.05
C PHE A 50 -5.82 3.56 10.32
N LEU A 51 -4.50 3.62 10.54
CA LEU A 51 -3.90 4.27 11.70
C LEU A 51 -4.16 5.78 11.70
N SER A 52 -4.10 6.43 10.53
CA SER A 52 -4.38 7.85 10.37
C SER A 52 -5.80 8.22 10.81
N GLU A 53 -6.79 7.40 10.43
CA GLU A 53 -8.17 7.61 10.90
C GLU A 53 -8.31 7.39 12.41
N ARG A 54 -7.69 6.33 12.94
CA ARG A 54 -7.80 5.94 14.36
C ARG A 54 -7.05 6.90 15.29
N GLN A 55 -5.96 7.51 14.85
CA GLN A 55 -5.15 8.43 15.65
C GLN A 55 -5.94 9.65 16.11
N ASN A 56 -6.92 10.11 15.33
CA ASN A 56 -7.80 11.21 15.71
C ASN A 56 -8.61 10.91 16.98
N TYR A 57 -8.86 9.63 17.26
CA TYR A 57 -9.66 9.18 18.42
C TYR A 57 -8.80 8.57 19.53
N HIS A 58 -7.62 8.02 19.20
CA HIS A 58 -6.74 7.33 20.15
C HIS A 58 -5.26 7.68 19.92
N PRO A 59 -4.71 8.70 20.63
CA PRO A 59 -3.33 9.14 20.44
C PRO A 59 -2.28 8.08 20.81
N GLN A 60 -2.63 7.17 21.73
CA GLN A 60 -1.75 6.09 22.23
C GLN A 60 -1.44 5.01 21.17
N THR A 61 -2.16 5.00 20.04
CA THR A 61 -1.97 4.02 18.96
C THR A 61 -0.56 4.11 18.35
N ARG A 62 0.10 5.28 18.45
CA ARG A 62 1.42 5.51 17.88
C ARG A 62 2.55 4.68 18.54
N ASP A 63 2.38 4.33 19.81
CA ASP A 63 3.37 3.53 20.55
C ASP A 63 3.37 2.04 20.14
N SER A 64 2.43 1.65 19.27
CA SER A 64 2.24 0.27 18.78
C SER A 64 2.47 0.10 17.28
N VAL A 65 2.85 1.14 16.54
CA VAL A 65 3.01 1.10 15.07
C VAL A 65 4.02 0.05 14.63
N ASP A 66 5.15 -0.04 15.35
CA ASP A 66 6.19 -1.03 15.06
C ASP A 66 5.68 -2.47 15.14
N TYR A 67 4.70 -2.76 16.01
CA TYR A 67 4.08 -4.08 16.11
C TYR A 67 3.23 -4.42 14.87
N TYR A 68 2.50 -3.44 14.34
CA TYR A 68 1.71 -3.66 13.13
C TYR A 68 2.60 -3.87 11.90
N TYR A 69 3.70 -3.12 11.78
CA TYR A 69 4.67 -3.35 10.71
C TYR A 69 5.38 -4.71 10.83
N ALA A 70 5.72 -5.13 12.05
CA ALA A 70 6.25 -6.47 12.27
C ALA A 70 5.28 -7.56 11.78
N ALA A 71 3.97 -7.40 12.04
CA ALA A 71 2.96 -8.34 11.55
C ALA A 71 2.89 -8.40 10.01
N ILE A 72 3.05 -7.27 9.31
CA ILE A 72 3.12 -7.24 7.84
C ILE A 72 4.37 -7.98 7.35
N PHE A 73 5.54 -7.72 7.94
CA PHE A 73 6.76 -8.41 7.53
C PHE A 73 6.67 -9.93 7.75
N ASP A 74 6.08 -10.34 8.88
CA ASP A 74 5.81 -11.75 9.19
C ASP A 74 4.85 -12.38 8.18
N SER A 75 3.77 -11.69 7.76
CA SER A 75 2.83 -12.21 6.77
C SER A 75 3.46 -12.38 5.38
N HIS A 76 4.45 -11.55 5.05
CA HIS A 76 5.20 -11.64 3.79
C HIS A 76 6.46 -12.52 3.88
N GLY A 77 6.75 -13.09 5.05
CA GLY A 77 7.88 -14.00 5.26
C GLY A 77 9.25 -13.33 5.12
N ILE A 78 9.36 -12.05 5.47
CA ILE A 78 10.61 -11.27 5.37
C ILE A 78 10.97 -10.62 6.70
N SER A 79 12.24 -10.24 6.87
CA SER A 79 12.63 -9.41 8.00
C SER A 79 12.54 -7.91 7.66
N HIS A 80 12.44 -7.07 8.69
CA HIS A 80 12.56 -5.61 8.53
C HIS A 80 13.89 -5.22 7.85
N ALA A 81 14.97 -5.97 8.08
CA ALA A 81 16.26 -5.70 7.45
C ALA A 81 16.23 -5.98 5.94
N ASP A 82 15.58 -7.07 5.52
CA ASP A 82 15.40 -7.43 4.11
C ASP A 82 14.57 -6.36 3.38
N PHE A 83 13.43 -5.96 3.98
CA PHE A 83 12.59 -4.88 3.48
C PHE A 83 13.40 -3.59 3.30
N ARG A 84 14.09 -3.16 4.36
CA ARG A 84 14.85 -1.90 4.34
C ARG A 84 15.94 -1.92 3.27
N GLN A 85 16.69 -3.02 3.17
CA GLN A 85 17.74 -3.15 2.17
C GLN A 85 17.19 -3.13 0.74
N ALA A 86 16.04 -3.77 0.52
CA ALA A 86 15.37 -3.75 -0.77
C ALA A 86 14.82 -2.36 -1.10
N LEU A 87 14.13 -1.71 -0.16
CA LEU A 87 13.59 -0.37 -0.33
C LEU A 87 14.69 0.64 -0.65
N ASP A 88 15.79 0.64 0.11
CA ASP A 88 16.97 1.49 -0.16
C ASP A 88 17.52 1.25 -1.58
N CYS A 89 17.49 0.01 -2.07
CA CYS A 89 17.90 -0.33 -3.43
C CYS A 89 16.95 0.28 -4.47
N TYR A 90 15.64 0.04 -4.32
CA TYR A 90 14.62 0.53 -5.25
C TYR A 90 14.56 2.06 -5.29
N LEU A 91 14.75 2.75 -4.16
CA LEU A 91 14.82 4.22 -4.10
C LEU A 91 15.94 4.83 -4.95
N LEU A 92 16.97 4.06 -5.29
CA LEU A 92 18.04 4.47 -6.21
C LEU A 92 17.69 4.26 -7.70
N HIS A 93 16.50 3.73 -7.98
CA HIS A 93 15.96 3.45 -9.31
C HIS A 93 14.59 4.12 -9.48
N PRO A 94 14.54 5.42 -9.82
CA PRO A 94 13.30 6.18 -9.92
C PRO A 94 12.23 5.54 -10.80
N ASP A 95 12.62 5.01 -11.96
CA ASP A 95 11.69 4.35 -12.90
C ASP A 95 11.05 3.09 -12.29
N GLU A 96 11.79 2.32 -11.49
CA GLU A 96 11.27 1.13 -10.81
C GLU A 96 10.33 1.51 -9.68
N MET A 97 10.68 2.53 -8.88
CA MET A 97 9.83 3.01 -7.80
C MET A 97 8.54 3.64 -8.32
N LEU A 98 8.60 4.35 -9.44
CA LEU A 98 7.40 4.84 -10.13
C LEU A 98 6.51 3.68 -10.56
N ALA A 99 7.07 2.65 -11.18
CA ALA A 99 6.31 1.46 -11.58
C ALA A 99 5.70 0.71 -10.37
N ILE A 100 6.43 0.62 -9.25
CA ILE A 100 5.91 0.07 -7.99
C ILE A 100 4.72 0.90 -7.50
N HIS A 101 4.84 2.23 -7.50
CA HIS A 101 3.79 3.13 -7.02
C HIS A 101 2.53 3.06 -7.89
N ASP A 102 2.68 3.06 -9.22
CA ASP A 102 1.57 2.92 -10.16
C ASP A 102 0.81 1.61 -9.95
N GLU A 103 1.54 0.51 -9.70
CA GLU A 103 0.94 -0.79 -9.40
C GLU A 103 0.22 -0.80 -8.05
N ILE A 104 0.78 -0.15 -7.01
CA ILE A 104 0.10 0.01 -5.72
C ILE A 104 -1.24 0.75 -5.91
N LEU A 105 -1.24 1.86 -6.64
CA LEU A 105 -2.46 2.63 -6.91
C LEU A 105 -3.50 1.80 -7.67
N ASN A 106 -3.06 1.03 -8.67
CA ASN A 106 -3.93 0.12 -9.42
C ASN A 106 -4.59 -0.92 -8.49
N ARG A 107 -3.81 -1.58 -7.63
CA ARG A 107 -4.33 -2.58 -6.68
C ARG A 107 -5.32 -2.00 -5.69
N LEU A 108 -5.01 -0.85 -5.11
CA LEU A 108 -5.92 -0.15 -4.19
C LEU A 108 -7.23 0.25 -4.89
N THR A 109 -7.16 0.70 -6.15
CA THR A 109 -8.34 1.05 -6.94
C THR A 109 -9.23 -0.16 -7.20
N ILE A 110 -8.62 -1.31 -7.51
CA ILE A 110 -9.33 -2.58 -7.71
C ILE A 110 -10.01 -3.00 -6.40
N GLN A 111 -9.27 -3.03 -5.29
CA GLN A 111 -9.81 -3.40 -3.98
C GLN A 111 -10.96 -2.48 -3.55
N MET A 112 -10.85 -1.17 -3.79
CA MET A 112 -11.93 -0.22 -3.51
C MET A 112 -13.18 -0.52 -4.34
N THR A 113 -13.00 -0.79 -5.64
CA THR A 113 -14.11 -1.12 -6.54
C THR A 113 -14.79 -2.42 -6.14
N GLU A 114 -14.01 -3.43 -5.72
CA GLU A 114 -14.52 -4.70 -5.21
C GLU A 114 -15.31 -4.50 -3.90
N ALA A 115 -14.77 -3.74 -2.95
CA ALA A 115 -15.45 -3.44 -1.69
C ALA A 115 -16.78 -2.69 -1.89
N ASP A 116 -16.81 -1.73 -2.81
CA ASP A 116 -18.04 -0.99 -3.17
C ASP A 116 -19.09 -1.92 -3.78
N ALA A 117 -18.68 -2.81 -4.70
CA ALA A 117 -19.58 -3.78 -5.31
C ALA A 117 -20.13 -4.79 -4.29
N GLU A 118 -19.30 -5.26 -3.35
CA GLU A 118 -19.73 -6.14 -2.26
C GLU A 118 -20.75 -5.47 -1.35
N LEU A 119 -20.54 -4.19 -1.02
CA LEU A 119 -21.46 -3.40 -0.22
C LEU A 119 -22.82 -3.24 -0.92
N GLU A 120 -22.83 -2.90 -2.21
CA GLU A 120 -24.07 -2.81 -3.00
C GLU A 120 -24.84 -4.13 -3.01
N GLN A 121 -24.15 -5.25 -3.24
CA GLN A 121 -24.76 -6.58 -3.22
C GLN A 121 -25.31 -6.95 -1.83
N PHE A 122 -24.60 -6.56 -0.78
CA PHE A 122 -25.06 -6.77 0.59
C PHE A 122 -26.35 -6.00 0.87
N LEU A 123 -26.41 -4.72 0.51
CA LEU A 123 -27.59 -3.88 0.70
C LEU A 123 -28.79 -4.38 -0.11
N GLN A 124 -28.59 -4.78 -1.37
CA GLN A 124 -29.65 -5.36 -2.20
C GLN A 124 -30.21 -6.65 -1.59
N ARG A 125 -29.34 -7.53 -1.09
CA ARG A 125 -29.77 -8.77 -0.41
C ARG A 125 -30.58 -8.48 0.84
N GLN A 126 -30.17 -7.50 1.64
CA GLN A 126 -30.95 -7.10 2.82
C GLN A 126 -32.34 -6.56 2.45
N GLN A 127 -32.42 -5.71 1.42
CA GLN A 127 -33.71 -5.19 0.94
C GLN A 127 -34.63 -6.31 0.44
N GLN A 128 -34.10 -7.28 -0.31
CA GLN A 128 -34.87 -8.41 -0.80
C GLN A 128 -35.39 -9.30 0.35
N MET A 129 -34.57 -9.55 1.38
CA MET A 129 -35.01 -10.30 2.55
C MET A 129 -36.12 -9.56 3.31
N GLN A 130 -35.98 -8.25 3.50
CA GLN A 130 -36.99 -7.42 4.16
C GLN A 130 -38.31 -7.41 3.38
N GLN A 131 -38.25 -7.30 2.05
CA GLN A 131 -39.44 -7.35 1.19
C GLN A 131 -40.11 -8.73 1.21
N ALA A 132 -39.33 -9.81 1.21
CA ALA A 132 -39.89 -11.16 1.31
C ALA A 132 -40.62 -11.35 2.65
N ASP A 133 -40.05 -10.87 3.76
CA ASP A 133 -40.63 -10.99 5.10
C ASP A 133 -41.91 -10.15 5.25
N SER A 134 -41.95 -8.94 4.68
CA SER A 134 -43.16 -8.11 4.67
C SER A 134 -44.28 -8.75 3.84
N LEU A 135 -43.97 -9.34 2.68
CA LEU A 135 -44.96 -10.03 1.84
C LEU A 135 -45.53 -11.27 2.52
N LEU A 136 -44.69 -12.02 3.26
CA LEU A 136 -45.14 -13.15 4.06
C LEU A 136 -46.07 -12.68 5.19
N THR A 137 -45.73 -11.61 5.90
CA THR A 137 -46.55 -11.04 6.97
C THR A 137 -47.91 -10.58 6.45
N ASP A 138 -47.93 -9.82 5.34
CA ASP A 138 -49.18 -9.36 4.70
C ASP A 138 -50.07 -10.55 4.26
N SER A 139 -49.47 -11.62 3.75
CA SER A 139 -50.21 -12.82 3.34
C SER A 139 -50.86 -13.55 4.52
N LEU A 140 -50.17 -13.61 5.66
CA LEU A 140 -50.68 -14.20 6.90
C LEU A 140 -51.80 -13.36 7.51
N GLU A 141 -51.67 -12.02 7.49
CA GLU A 141 -52.74 -11.11 7.93
C GLU A 141 -53.98 -11.22 7.03
N MET A 142 -53.80 -11.29 5.71
CA MET A 142 -54.91 -11.46 4.76
C MET A 142 -55.67 -12.77 4.97
N ASP A 143 -54.96 -13.87 5.24
CA ASP A 143 -55.57 -15.17 5.52
C ASP A 143 -56.25 -15.23 6.89
N PHE A 144 -55.74 -14.48 7.87
CA PHE A 144 -56.40 -14.29 9.16
C PHE A 144 -57.73 -13.52 9.01
N MET A 145 -57.75 -12.46 8.21
CA MET A 145 -58.95 -11.63 7.97
C MET A 145 -60.07 -12.32 7.18
N ARG A 146 -59.79 -13.48 6.55
CA ARG A 146 -60.78 -14.28 5.81
C ARG A 146 -61.49 -15.36 6.64
N ARG A 147 -61.11 -15.57 7.91
CA ARG A 147 -61.74 -16.54 8.82
C ARG A 147 -62.60 -15.83 9.86
#